data_AF-M7T9Z0-F1
#
_entry.id   AF-M7T9Z0-F1
#
_cell.length_a   1.000
_cell.length_b   1.000
_cell.length_c   1.000
_cell.angle_alpha   90.00
_cell.angle_beta   90.00
_cell.angle_gamma   90.00
#
_symmetry.space_group_name_H-M   'P 1'
#
loop_
_entity.id
_entity.type
_entity.pdbx_description
1 polymer ?
#
loop_
_entity_poly.entity_id
_entity_poly.type
_entity_poly.pdbx_seq_one_letter_code
_entity_poly.pdbx_strand_id
1 'polypeptide(L)' 'MKKFQNINPILSDTMKTHLIMNLNDFGIWKNDYELFLNKRAKIVSEESYKRIIKQKIDEKP' A
#
# COMPACT_ATOMS: atom_id res chain seq x y z
N MET A 1 7.63 -7.04 -17.59
CA MET A 1 6.54 -6.34 -16.87
C MET A 1 5.43 -5.77 -17.76
N LYS A 2 5.71 -5.05 -18.86
CA LYS A 2 4.64 -4.49 -19.74
C LYS A 2 3.64 -5.53 -20.27
N LYS A 3 4.11 -6.69 -20.75
CA LYS A 3 3.24 -7.80 -21.19
C LYS A 3 2.32 -8.29 -20.07
N PHE A 4 2.82 -8.39 -18.85
CA PHE A 4 2.04 -8.78 -17.68
C PHE A 4 0.94 -7.75 -17.35
N GLN A 5 1.24 -6.45 -17.44
CA GLN A 5 0.22 -5.41 -17.25
C GLN A 5 -0.88 -5.50 -18.32
N ASN A 6 -0.49 -5.67 -19.59
CA ASN A 6 -1.42 -5.67 -20.72
C ASN A 6 -2.42 -6.84 -20.70
N ILE A 7 -2.01 -8.01 -20.21
CA ILE A 7 -2.89 -9.19 -20.14
C ILE A 7 -3.77 -9.22 -18.88
N ASN A 8 -3.53 -8.33 -17.91
CA ASN A 8 -4.26 -8.26 -16.65
C ASN A 8 -4.97 -6.91 -16.52
N PRO A 9 -6.13 -6.70 -17.18
CA PRO A 9 -6.83 -5.41 -17.18
C PRO A 9 -7.28 -4.97 -15.78
N ILE A 10 -7.55 -5.92 -14.88
CA ILE A 10 -7.97 -5.65 -13.49
C ILE A 10 -6.80 -5.59 -12.50
N LEU A 11 -5.55 -5.66 -12.97
CA LEU A 11 -4.37 -5.72 -12.10
C LEU A 11 -4.34 -4.58 -11.08
N SER A 12 -4.62 -3.35 -11.52
CA SER A 12 -4.61 -2.19 -10.62
C SER A 12 -5.64 -2.33 -9.50
N ASP A 13 -6.82 -2.87 -9.78
CA ASP A 13 -7.88 -3.01 -8.79
C ASP A 13 -7.62 -4.18 -7.84
N THR A 14 -7.12 -5.30 -8.36
CA THR A 14 -6.65 -6.41 -7.52
C THR A 14 -5.54 -5.98 -6.56
N MET A 15 -4.63 -5.10 -6.98
CA MET A 15 -3.51 -4.66 -6.14
C MET A 15 -3.97 -3.74 -5.00
N LYS A 16 -5.05 -2.97 -5.18
CA LYS A 16 -5.65 -2.17 -4.11
C LYS A 16 -6.10 -3.04 -2.94
N THR A 17 -6.61 -4.25 -3.18
CA THR A 17 -7.00 -5.17 -2.08
C THR A 17 -5.82 -5.65 -1.25
N HIS A 18 -4.60 -5.56 -1.79
CA HIS A 18 -3.34 -5.90 -1.12
C HIS A 18 -2.64 -4.67 -0.51
N LEU A 19 -3.37 -3.55 -0.39
CA LEU A 19 -2.88 -2.25 0.09
C LEU A 19 -1.80 -1.63 -0.81
N ILE A 20 -1.83 -1.96 -2.10
CA ILE A 20 -0.97 -1.38 -3.13
C ILE A 20 -1.84 -0.45 -3.98
N MET A 21 -1.92 0.82 -3.57
CA MET A 21 -2.89 1.77 -4.12
C MET A 21 -2.54 2.21 -5.55
N ASN A 22 -1.30 2.63 -5.77
CA ASN A 22 -0.80 3.05 -7.08
C ASN A 22 0.45 2.25 -7.45
N LEU A 23 0.33 1.37 -8.44
CA LEU A 23 1.42 0.51 -8.92
C LEU A 23 2.65 1.29 -9.39
N ASN A 24 2.48 2.49 -9.93
CA ASN A 24 3.58 3.33 -10.41
C ASN A 24 4.36 3.99 -9.28
N ASP A 25 3.72 4.14 -8.12
CA ASP A 25 4.28 4.84 -6.97
C ASP A 25 5.03 3.91 -6.02
N PHE A 26 4.70 2.61 -6.02
CA PHE A 26 5.20 1.64 -5.03
C PHE A 26 6.57 1.04 -5.39
N GLY A 27 7.25 1.50 -6.45
CA GLY A 27 8.58 0.99 -6.79
C GLY A 27 8.64 -0.42 -7.40
N ILE A 28 7.48 -1.07 -7.57
CA ILE A 28 7.34 -2.47 -8.03
C ILE A 28 7.97 -2.70 -9.40
N TRP A 29 7.84 -1.72 -10.31
CA TRP A 29 8.39 -1.83 -11.67
C TRP A 29 9.90 -1.59 -11.73
N LYS A 30 10.49 -1.03 -10.68
CA LYS A 30 11.91 -0.67 -10.58
C LYS A 30 12.70 -1.60 -9.66
N ASN A 31 12.06 -2.64 -9.11
CA ASN A 31 12.62 -3.52 -8.08
C ASN A 31 13.10 -2.75 -6.83
N ASP A 32 12.40 -1.67 -6.49
CA ASP A 32 12.71 -0.83 -5.33
C ASP A 32 11.95 -1.36 -4.11
N TYR A 33 12.58 -2.31 -3.42
CA TYR A 33 11.99 -2.99 -2.27
C TYR A 33 11.76 -2.05 -1.09
N GLU A 34 12.70 -1.13 -0.84
CA GLU A 34 12.59 -0.15 0.25
C GLU A 34 11.39 0.77 0.03
N LEU A 35 11.21 1.31 -1.18
CA LEU A 35 10.05 2.14 -1.51
C LEU A 35 8.74 1.36 -1.37
N PHE A 36 8.71 0.11 -1.84
CA PHE A 36 7.56 -0.77 -1.71
C PHE A 36 7.18 -0.99 -0.24
N LEU A 37 8.16 -1.39 0.57
CA LEU A 37 7.96 -1.71 1.98
C LEU A 37 7.47 -0.49 2.76
N ASN A 38 8.14 0.65 2.59
CA ASN A 38 7.80 1.88 3.30
C ASN A 38 6.40 2.39 2.94
N LYS A 39 6.04 2.42 1.64
CA LYS A 39 4.70 2.86 1.22
C LYS A 39 3.63 1.92 1.73
N ARG A 40 3.84 0.61 1.65
CA ARG A 40 2.86 -0.37 2.11
C ARG A 40 2.71 -0.36 3.63
N ALA A 41 3.81 -0.24 4.37
CA ALA A 41 3.80 -0.12 5.83
C ALA A 41 2.98 1.09 6.30
N LYS A 42 3.11 2.23 5.61
CA LYS A 42 2.28 3.42 5.88
C LYS A 42 0.79 3.12 5.73
N ILE A 43 0.37 2.50 4.63
CA ILE A 43 -1.04 2.17 4.39
C ILE A 43 -1.54 1.13 5.43
N VAL A 44 -0.73 0.13 5.77
CA VAL A 44 -1.06 -0.85 6.82
C VAL A 44 -1.26 -0.17 8.18
N SER A 45 -0.40 0.79 8.52
CA SER A 45 -0.51 1.58 9.75
C SER A 45 -1.81 2.39 9.77
N GLU A 46 -2.15 3.07 8.67
CA GLU A 46 -3.41 3.82 8.52
C GLU A 46 -4.64 2.91 8.63
N GLU A 47 -4.62 1.72 8.01
CA GLU A 47 -5.71 0.75 8.11
C GLU A 47 -5.86 0.17 9.53
N SER A 48 -4.74 -0.07 10.21
CA SER A 48 -4.74 -0.51 11.60
C SER A 48 -5.34 0.57 12.50
N TYR A 49 -4.95 1.83 12.29
CA TYR A 49 -5.44 2.97 13.05
C TYR A 49 -6.97 3.12 12.99
N LYS A 50 -7.62 2.81 11.86
CA LYS A 50 -9.09 2.83 11.73
C LYS A 50 -9.81 1.87 12.67
N ARG A 51 -9.12 0.84 13.17
CA ARG A 51 -9.68 -0.23 14.02
C ARG A 51 -9.23 -0.10 15.48
N ILE A 52 -8.30 0.80 15.77
CA ILE A 52 -7.85 1.07 17.13
C ILE A 52 -8.89 1.94 17.82
N ILE A 53 -9.33 1.51 19.00
CA ILE A 53 -10.11 2.35 19.91
C ILE A 53 -9.13 3.28 20.61
N LYS A 54 -9.20 4.58 20.31
CA LYS A 54 -8.28 5.58 20.89
C LYS A 54 -8.47 5.66 22.40
N GLN A 55 -7.35 5.61 23.12
CA GLN A 55 -7.30 5.85 24.55
C GLN A 55 -6.77 7.24 24.83
N LYS A 56 -7.03 7.76 26.04
CA LYS A 56 -6.54 9.07 26.48
C LYS A 56 -5.02 9.20 26.39
N ILE A 57 -4.28 8.09 26.54
CA ILE A 57 -2.82 8.06 26.41
C ILE A 57 -2.33 8.22 24.97
N ASP A 58 -3.19 8.01 23.97
CA ASP A 58 -2.86 8.17 22.55
C ASP A 58 -3.05 9.62 22.06
N GLU A 59 -3.62 10.49 22.89
CA GLU A 59 -3.72 11.93 22.61
C GLU A 59 -2.32 12.52 22.63
N LYS A 60 -1.94 13.22 21.54
CA LYS A 60 -0.67 13.95 21.52
C LYS A 60 -0.73 15.06 22.59
N PRO A 61 0.37 15.28 23.33
CA PRO A 61 0.44 16.36 24.30
C PRO A 61 0.27 17.74 23.66
#